data_AF-A0A4R4WFK2-F1
#
_entry.id   AF-A0A4R4WFK2-F1
#
_cell.length_a   1.000
_cell.length_b   1.000
_cell.length_c   1.000
_cell.angle_alpha   90.00
_cell.angle_beta   90.00
_cell.angle_gamma   90.00
#
_symmetry.space_group_name_H-M   'P 1'
#
loop_
_entity.id
_entity.type
_entity.pdbx_description
1 polymer ?
#
loop_
_entity_poly.entity_id
_entity_poly.type
_entity_poly.pdbx_seq_one_letter_code
_entity_poly.pdbx_strand_id
1 'polypeptide(L)'
;MSTPDNTAKPGRSRIPELSSIPWEGPSAITRYAQVGRNLARDLGEEFALGSDELYAVLIRSFKGHPVLSVFGAPDVRRRARRVVKRLKRAAELQRGAGVELVKFHAQFRKEFVEVLPPAKPEKRRTEFNWKEEA
;
A
#
# COMPACT_ATOMS: atom_id res chain seq x y z
N MET A 1 -14.92 -13.70 -15.39
CA MET A 1 -15.21 -13.16 -14.04
C MET A 1 -14.44 -14.01 -13.06
N SER A 2 -13.19 -13.64 -12.75
CA SER A 2 -12.27 -14.48 -11.98
C SER A 2 -12.27 -14.02 -10.52
N THR A 3 -12.58 -14.91 -9.60
CA THR A 3 -12.51 -14.68 -8.15
C THR A 3 -11.07 -14.34 -7.75
N PRO A 4 -10.84 -13.34 -6.87
CA PRO A 4 -9.51 -13.10 -6.35
C PRO A 4 -9.12 -14.26 -5.43
N ASP A 5 -8.16 -15.05 -5.88
CA ASP A 5 -7.51 -16.14 -5.15
C ASP A 5 -6.84 -15.56 -3.88
N ASN A 6 -7.35 -15.98 -2.72
CA ASN A 6 -7.01 -15.44 -1.41
C ASN A 6 -5.82 -16.18 -0.75
N THR A 7 -4.98 -16.84 -1.54
CA THR A 7 -3.85 -17.66 -1.07
C THR A 7 -2.47 -16.99 -1.20
N ALA A 8 -2.41 -15.72 -1.62
CA ALA A 8 -1.14 -15.03 -1.85
C ALA A 8 -0.44 -14.64 -0.53
N LYS A 9 0.80 -15.09 -0.37
CA LYS A 9 1.75 -14.62 0.66
C LYS A 9 1.76 -13.09 0.74
N PRO A 10 1.89 -12.51 1.95
CA PRO A 10 2.00 -11.05 2.11
C PRO A 10 3.16 -10.53 1.23
N GLY A 11 2.86 -9.54 0.37
CA GLY A 11 3.81 -8.95 -0.58
C GLY A 11 3.78 -9.50 -2.02
N ARG A 12 2.93 -10.50 -2.34
CA ARG A 12 2.85 -11.06 -3.70
C ARG A 12 1.48 -11.02 -4.37
N SER A 13 0.42 -10.57 -3.68
CA SER A 13 -0.86 -10.29 -4.34
C SER A 13 -0.72 -9.07 -5.24
N ARG A 14 -1.38 -9.09 -6.42
CA ARG A 14 -1.50 -7.88 -7.24
C ARG A 14 -2.16 -6.79 -6.38
N ILE A 15 -1.48 -5.66 -6.26
CA ILE A 15 -2.03 -4.45 -5.65
C ILE A 15 -3.34 -4.13 -6.39
N PRO A 16 -4.48 -4.06 -5.68
CA PRO A 16 -5.74 -3.72 -6.32
C PRO A 16 -5.64 -2.32 -6.94
N GLU A 17 -5.91 -2.21 -8.23
CA GLU A 17 -5.84 -0.93 -8.92
C GLU A 17 -6.99 -0.03 -8.46
N LEU A 18 -6.67 1.21 -8.07
CA LEU A 18 -7.68 2.21 -7.71
C LEU A 18 -8.65 2.50 -8.86
N SER A 19 -8.16 2.47 -10.10
CA SER A 19 -8.95 2.62 -11.33
C SER A 19 -10.00 1.52 -11.50
N SER A 20 -9.80 0.35 -10.89
CA SER A 20 -10.72 -0.78 -11.03
C SER A 20 -11.95 -0.70 -10.13
N ILE A 21 -12.01 0.28 -9.20
CA ILE A 21 -13.12 0.44 -8.26
C ILE A 21 -14.28 1.12 -8.99
N PRO A 22 -15.43 0.44 -9.18
CA PRO A 22 -16.61 1.07 -9.76
C PRO A 22 -17.09 2.20 -8.85
N TRP A 23 -17.29 3.38 -9.41
CA TRP A 23 -17.79 4.56 -8.70
C TRP A 23 -19.33 4.53 -8.61
N GLU A 24 -19.84 3.55 -7.87
CA GLU A 24 -21.27 3.34 -7.70
C GLU A 24 -21.66 3.51 -6.23
N GLY A 25 -22.34 4.62 -5.95
CA GLY A 25 -22.94 4.90 -4.66
C GLY A 25 -21.94 5.19 -3.51
N PRO A 26 -22.45 5.31 -2.27
CA PRO A 26 -21.67 5.74 -1.10
C PRO A 26 -20.54 4.78 -0.69
N SER A 27 -20.71 3.49 -0.98
CA SER A 27 -19.75 2.44 -0.62
C SER A 27 -18.46 2.53 -1.44
N ALA A 28 -18.53 3.07 -2.68
CA ALA A 28 -17.38 3.25 -3.55
C ALA A 28 -16.31 4.15 -2.91
N ILE A 29 -16.70 5.23 -2.24
CA ILE A 29 -15.78 6.17 -1.58
C ILE A 29 -15.09 5.51 -0.38
N THR A 30 -15.84 4.73 0.39
CA THR A 30 -15.28 3.94 1.50
C THR A 30 -14.27 2.92 1.00
N ARG A 31 -14.61 2.21 -0.09
CA ARG A 31 -13.74 1.22 -0.71
C ARG A 31 -12.50 1.88 -1.32
N TYR A 32 -12.64 3.03 -1.97
CA TYR A 32 -11.54 3.79 -2.55
C TYR A 32 -10.55 4.26 -1.48
N ALA A 33 -11.03 4.83 -0.38
CA ALA A 33 -10.19 5.25 0.74
C ALA A 33 -9.47 4.05 1.38
N GLN A 34 -10.17 2.93 1.58
CA GLN A 34 -9.58 1.72 2.17
C GLN A 34 -8.50 1.10 1.27
N VAL A 35 -8.80 0.92 -0.02
CA VAL A 35 -7.84 0.36 -0.99
C VAL A 35 -6.66 1.30 -1.18
N GLY A 36 -6.91 2.61 -1.28
CA GLY A 36 -5.86 3.61 -1.41
C GLY A 36 -4.94 3.66 -0.19
N ARG A 37 -5.47 3.52 1.03
CA ARG A 37 -4.68 3.44 2.25
C ARG A 37 -3.78 2.21 2.23
N ASN A 38 -4.32 1.05 1.84
CA ASN A 38 -3.55 -0.19 1.73
C ASN A 38 -2.44 -0.06 0.68
N LEU A 39 -2.76 0.51 -0.49
CA LEU A 39 -1.79 0.80 -1.54
C LEU A 39 -0.67 1.71 -1.05
N ALA A 40 -1.00 2.82 -0.37
CA ALA A 40 -0.01 3.73 0.18
C ALA A 40 0.88 3.04 1.23
N ARG A 41 0.31 2.17 2.06
CA ARG A 41 1.08 1.36 3.03
C ARG A 41 2.05 0.42 2.31
N ASP A 42 1.54 -0.38 1.37
CA ASP A 42 2.32 -1.39 0.64
C ASP A 42 3.46 -0.73 -0.14
N LEU A 43 3.16 0.36 -0.87
CA LEU A 43 4.16 1.12 -1.61
C LEU A 43 5.20 1.78 -0.69
N GLY A 44 4.77 2.23 0.49
CA GLY A 44 5.67 2.74 1.51
C GLY A 44 6.62 1.67 2.06
N GLU A 45 6.14 0.45 2.26
CA GLU A 45 6.93 -0.71 2.68
C GLU A 45 7.95 -1.10 1.59
N GLU A 46 7.53 -1.20 0.33
CA GLU A 46 8.41 -1.49 -0.82
C GLU A 46 9.54 -0.45 -0.96
N PHE A 47 9.22 0.84 -0.82
CA PHE A 47 10.25 1.89 -0.84
C PHE A 47 11.22 1.81 0.34
N ALA A 48 10.73 1.46 1.54
CA ALA A 48 11.58 1.29 2.71
C ALA A 48 12.55 0.12 2.52
N LEU A 49 12.03 -1.06 2.17
CA LEU A 49 12.80 -2.27 1.89
C LEU A 49 13.82 -2.02 0.77
N GLY A 50 13.38 -1.49 -0.37
CA GLY A 50 14.27 -1.17 -1.49
C GLY A 50 15.36 -0.17 -1.13
N SER A 51 15.08 0.80 -0.24
CA SER A 51 16.10 1.73 0.25
C SER A 51 17.16 1.06 1.11
N ASP A 52 16.75 0.10 1.95
CA ASP A 52 17.64 -0.61 2.87
C ASP A 52 18.49 -1.64 2.12
N GLU A 53 17.91 -2.37 1.16
CA GLU A 53 18.63 -3.29 0.28
C GLU A 53 19.67 -2.53 -0.58
N LEU A 54 19.27 -1.43 -1.21
CA LEU A 54 20.18 -0.61 -2.02
C LEU A 54 21.32 -0.03 -1.17
N TYR A 55 21.03 0.39 0.06
CA TYR A 55 22.04 0.85 1.00
C TYR A 55 22.99 -0.26 1.41
N ALA A 56 22.47 -1.44 1.73
CA ALA A 56 23.27 -2.59 2.10
C ALA A 56 24.21 -3.01 0.96
N VAL A 57 23.70 -3.15 -0.26
CA VAL A 57 24.47 -3.67 -1.41
C VAL A 57 25.42 -2.62 -1.98
N LEU A 58 24.93 -1.42 -2.32
CA LEU A 58 25.68 -0.42 -3.09
C LEU A 58 26.39 0.64 -2.23
N ILE A 59 26.23 0.63 -0.91
CA ILE A 59 26.91 1.59 -0.03
C ILE A 59 27.72 0.87 1.03
N ARG A 60 27.10 -0.06 1.78
CA ARG A 60 27.75 -0.76 2.90
C ARG A 60 28.68 -1.87 2.45
N SER A 61 28.19 -2.78 1.62
CA SER A 61 28.96 -3.97 1.21
C SER A 61 29.80 -3.73 -0.03
N PHE A 62 29.34 -2.86 -0.94
CA PHE A 62 29.98 -2.56 -2.24
C PHE A 62 30.64 -3.79 -2.87
N LYS A 63 29.91 -4.91 -2.92
CA LYS A 63 30.36 -6.15 -3.55
C LYS A 63 30.35 -5.94 -5.06
N GLY A 64 31.43 -5.36 -5.58
CA GLY A 64 31.61 -5.05 -6.99
C GLY A 64 32.98 -5.47 -7.47
N HIS A 65 33.07 -5.70 -8.79
CA HIS A 65 34.32 -6.00 -9.49
C HIS A 65 35.41 -4.97 -9.13
N PRO A 66 36.68 -5.37 -8.90
CA PRO A 66 37.74 -4.49 -8.37
C PRO A 66 37.95 -3.18 -9.17
N VAL A 67 37.62 -3.18 -10.45
CA VAL A 67 37.63 -1.99 -11.33
C VAL A 67 36.62 -0.94 -10.89
N LEU A 68 35.41 -1.35 -10.47
CA LEU A 68 34.41 -0.43 -9.93
C LEU A 68 34.89 0.19 -8.63
N SER A 69 35.53 -0.55 -7.73
CA SER A 69 36.06 0.01 -6.48
C SER A 69 37.11 1.10 -6.67
N VAL A 70 37.90 1.06 -7.76
CA VAL A 70 39.02 1.98 -8.00
C VAL A 70 38.64 3.15 -8.91
N PHE A 71 37.85 2.93 -9.97
CA PHE A 71 37.60 3.94 -11.00
C PHE A 71 36.16 4.52 -11.01
N GLY A 72 35.17 3.81 -10.44
CA GLY A 72 33.74 4.21 -10.54
C GLY A 72 32.98 4.29 -9.21
N ALA A 73 33.53 3.74 -8.12
CA ALA A 73 32.85 3.57 -6.85
C ALA A 73 32.43 4.87 -6.16
N PRO A 74 33.21 5.96 -6.20
CA PRO A 74 32.80 7.20 -5.55
C PRO A 74 31.51 7.77 -6.15
N ASP A 75 31.37 7.77 -7.47
CA ASP A 75 30.18 8.30 -8.14
C ASP A 75 28.97 7.35 -7.96
N VAL A 76 29.17 6.04 -8.11
CA VAL A 76 28.11 5.04 -7.88
C VAL A 76 27.59 5.12 -6.44
N ARG A 77 28.46 5.23 -5.43
CA ARG A 77 28.04 5.39 -4.02
C ARG A 77 27.27 6.69 -3.80
N ARG A 78 27.71 7.80 -4.41
CA ARG A 78 27.01 9.10 -4.32
C ARG A 78 25.63 9.04 -4.95
N ARG A 79 25.51 8.45 -6.14
CA ARG A 79 24.23 8.25 -6.83
C ARG A 79 23.33 7.31 -6.02
N ALA A 80 23.85 6.19 -5.52
CA ALA A 80 23.13 5.26 -4.66
C ALA A 80 22.59 5.96 -3.40
N ARG A 81 23.42 6.77 -2.70
CA ARG A 81 22.98 7.57 -1.54
C ARG A 81 21.82 8.49 -1.89
N ARG A 82 21.87 9.14 -3.06
CA ARG A 82 20.80 10.01 -3.54
C ARG A 82 19.51 9.24 -3.80
N VAL A 83 19.59 8.05 -4.40
CA VAL A 83 18.43 7.18 -4.61
C VAL A 83 17.87 6.69 -3.28
N VAL A 84 18.70 6.18 -2.37
CA VAL A 84 18.27 5.77 -1.01
C VAL A 84 17.53 6.91 -0.31
N LYS A 85 18.08 8.14 -0.34
CA LYS A 85 17.42 9.31 0.27
C LYS A 85 16.05 9.59 -0.36
N ARG A 86 15.91 9.43 -1.68
CA ARG A 86 14.64 9.61 -2.39
C ARG A 86 13.63 8.52 -2.05
N LEU A 87 14.07 7.26 -1.95
CA LEU A 87 13.22 6.14 -1.56
C LEU A 87 12.71 6.28 -0.12
N LYS A 88 13.59 6.67 0.81
CA LYS A 88 13.18 6.97 2.20
C LYS A 88 12.15 8.09 2.27
N ARG A 89 12.38 9.18 1.53
CA ARG A 89 11.40 10.27 1.42
C ARG A 89 10.09 9.81 0.80
N ALA A 90 10.15 8.97 -0.23
CA ALA A 90 8.95 8.43 -0.87
C ALA A 90 8.15 7.55 0.11
N ALA A 91 8.82 6.71 0.90
CA ALA A 91 8.18 5.92 1.95
C ALA A 91 7.47 6.79 2.99
N GLU A 92 8.12 7.88 3.44
CA GLU A 92 7.51 8.86 4.36
C GLU A 92 6.27 9.54 3.74
N LEU A 93 6.37 9.98 2.48
CA LEU A 93 5.25 10.60 1.77
C LEU A 93 4.07 9.63 1.60
N GLN A 94 4.35 8.36 1.32
CA GLN A 94 3.30 7.34 1.21
C GLN A 94 2.60 7.09 2.55
N ARG A 95 3.32 7.09 3.68
CA ARG A 95 2.69 7.04 5.01
C ARG A 95 1.75 8.24 5.22
N GLY A 96 2.19 9.44 4.83
CA GLY A 96 1.35 10.65 4.88
C GLY A 96 0.09 10.54 4.01
N ALA A 97 0.24 10.08 2.76
CA ALA A 97 -0.89 9.87 1.84
C ALA A 97 -1.93 8.88 2.42
N GLY A 98 -1.48 7.79 3.04
CA GLY A 98 -2.37 6.83 3.69
C GLY A 98 -3.16 7.41 4.87
N VAL A 99 -2.61 8.40 5.58
CA VAL A 99 -3.31 9.14 6.64
C VAL A 99 -4.35 10.08 6.05
N GLU A 100 -3.99 10.82 5.00
CA GLU A 100 -4.90 11.76 4.33
C GLU A 100 -6.11 11.06 3.72
N LEU A 101 -5.97 9.83 3.21
CA LEU A 101 -7.12 9.06 2.70
C LEU A 101 -8.14 8.71 3.80
N VAL A 102 -7.68 8.48 5.04
CA VAL A 102 -8.59 8.24 6.18
C VAL A 102 -9.27 9.53 6.61
N LYS A 103 -8.54 10.64 6.66
CA LYS A 103 -9.12 11.96 6.96
C LYS A 103 -10.15 12.36 5.92
N PHE A 104 -9.84 12.16 4.64
CA PHE A 104 -10.74 12.39 3.53
C PHE A 104 -12.05 11.59 3.69
N HIS A 105 -11.96 10.29 3.94
CA HIS A 105 -13.15 9.46 4.16
C HIS A 105 -13.98 9.91 5.37
N ALA A 106 -13.31 10.26 6.47
CA ALA A 106 -13.96 10.76 7.68
C ALA A 106 -14.69 12.09 7.44
N GLN A 107 -14.05 13.02 6.71
CA GLN A 107 -14.65 14.30 6.36
C GLN A 107 -15.82 14.14 5.40
N PHE A 108 -15.66 13.30 4.36
CA PHE A 108 -16.73 12.98 3.42
C PHE A 108 -17.96 12.45 4.16
N ARG A 109 -17.78 11.53 5.10
CA ARG A 109 -18.90 11.06 5.92
C ARG A 109 -19.55 12.17 6.73
N LYS A 110 -18.79 13.09 7.32
CA LYS A 110 -19.38 14.18 8.11
C LYS A 110 -20.23 15.12 7.24
N GLU A 111 -19.74 15.47 6.06
CA GLU A 111 -20.39 16.46 5.19
C GLU A 111 -21.55 15.88 4.38
N PHE A 112 -21.47 14.60 4.01
CA PHE A 112 -22.42 14.02 3.05
C PHE A 112 -23.37 12.98 3.67
N VAL A 113 -23.26 12.62 4.95
CA VAL A 113 -24.14 11.62 5.58
C VAL A 113 -25.62 11.94 5.42
N GLU A 114 -26.02 13.21 5.43
CA GLU A 114 -27.42 13.62 5.27
C GLU A 114 -27.96 13.46 3.85
N VAL A 115 -27.06 13.49 2.85
CA VAL A 115 -27.40 13.37 1.42
C VAL A 115 -27.33 11.92 0.95
N LEU A 116 -26.59 11.07 1.66
CA LEU A 116 -26.43 9.67 1.28
C LEU A 116 -27.72 8.89 1.61
N PRO A 117 -28.21 8.05 0.68
CA PRO A 117 -29.37 7.22 0.96
C PRO A 117 -29.10 6.34 2.19
N PRO A 118 -30.10 6.10 3.04
CA PRO A 118 -29.93 5.30 4.25
C PRO A 118 -29.38 3.92 3.87
N ALA A 119 -28.22 3.58 4.41
CA ALA A 119 -27.59 2.30 4.15
C ALA A 119 -28.55 1.18 4.59
N LYS A 120 -29.00 0.35 3.64
CA LYS A 120 -29.72 -0.88 3.99
C LYS A 120 -28.75 -1.74 4.81
N PRO A 121 -29.05 -2.07 6.07
CA PRO A 121 -28.15 -2.92 6.85
C PRO A 121 -28.03 -4.24 6.10
N GLU A 122 -26.80 -4.63 5.74
CA GLU A 122 -26.52 -5.99 5.29
C GLU A 122 -27.02 -6.91 6.39
N LYS A 123 -27.96 -7.80 6.05
CA LYS A 123 -28.44 -8.83 6.97
C LYS A 123 -27.23 -9.67 7.34
N ARG A 124 -26.61 -9.37 8.48
CA ARG A 124 -25.64 -10.26 9.12
C ARG A 124 -26.34 -11.61 9.24
N ARG A 125 -25.87 -12.60 8.49
CA ARG A 125 -26.25 -14.00 8.71
C ARG A 125 -25.63 -14.43 10.03
N THR A 126 -26.26 -14.06 11.14
CA THR A 126 -26.02 -14.65 12.45
C THR A 126 -26.97 -15.83 12.60
N GLU A 127 -26.70 -16.90 11.87
CA GLU A 127 -27.25 -18.21 12.20
C GLU A 127 -26.04 -19.09 12.51
N PHE A 128 -25.63 -19.03 13.78
CA PHE A 128 -24.74 -20.05 14.34
C PHE A 128 -25.58 -21.32 14.46
N ASN A 129 -25.36 -22.27 13.55
CA ASN A 129 -26.12 -23.52 13.49
C ASN A 129 -25.51 -24.54 14.46
N TRP A 130 -26.18 -24.78 15.58
CA TRP A 130 -25.78 -25.74 16.62
C TRP A 130 -26.01 -27.23 16.26
N LYS A 131 -26.47 -27.55 15.04
CA LYS A 131 -26.99 -28.90 14.69
C LYS A 131 -26.04 -29.81 13.89
N GLU A 132 -24.75 -29.89 14.23
CA GLU A 132 -23.84 -30.85 13.59
C GLU A 132 -23.19 -31.89 14.53
N GLU A 133 -23.55 -31.96 15.81
CA GLU A 133 -23.08 -33.04 16.70
C GLU A 133 -24.23 -33.60 17.57
N ALA A 134 -24.97 -34.57 17.03
CA ALA A 134 -25.75 -35.56 17.77
C ALA A 134 -25.94 -36.83 16.94
#